data_AF-A0A914MDY6-F1
#
_entry.id   AF-A0A914MDY6-F1
#
_cell.length_a   1.000
_cell.length_b   1.000
_cell.length_c   1.000
_cell.angle_alpha   90.00
_cell.angle_beta   90.00
_cell.angle_gamma   90.00
#
_symmetry.space_group_name_H-M   'P 1'
#
loop_
_entity.id
_entity.type
_entity.pdbx_description
1 polymer ?
#
loop_
_entity_poly.entity_id
_entity_poly.type
_entity_poly.pdbx_seq_one_letter_code
_entity_poly.pdbx_strand_id
1 'polypeptide(L)'
;MSSIFCFFVGLDKESAAMLQNKAMIQNNVLAKRKQQLEHWENSEMNQICPRNHYQLSKVKFQNNDIFLSVCQSGDEDEVEELLKKRSDINSSNIDGVTALHQVLNFLILLNLFLRVPFFTFLSSF
;
A
#
# COMPACT_ATOMS: atom_id res chain seq x y z
N MET A 1 11.62 60.07 -17.20
CA MET A 1 12.27 59.37 -16.07
C MET A 1 11.27 58.98 -14.97
N SER A 2 10.45 59.89 -14.44
CA SER A 2 9.56 59.60 -13.28
C SER A 2 8.46 58.53 -13.52
N SER A 3 7.85 58.49 -14.71
CA SER A 3 6.74 57.57 -15.01
C SER A 3 7.16 56.09 -15.10
N ILE A 4 8.30 55.80 -15.75
CA ILE A 4 8.85 54.45 -15.87
C ILE A 4 9.28 53.92 -14.50
N PHE A 5 9.91 54.75 -13.67
CA PHE A 5 10.30 54.37 -12.32
C PHE A 5 9.08 54.04 -11.45
N CYS A 6 8.00 54.84 -11.54
CA CYS A 6 6.76 54.57 -10.84
C CYS A 6 6.09 53.26 -11.29
N PHE A 7 6.16 52.94 -12.59
CA PHE A 7 5.66 51.70 -13.16
C PHE A 7 6.44 50.47 -12.66
N PHE A 8 7.78 50.53 -12.64
CA PHE A 8 8.61 49.46 -12.08
C PHE A 8 8.36 49.26 -10.58
N VAL A 9 8.30 50.34 -9.81
CA VAL A 9 7.96 50.29 -8.38
C VAL A 9 6.54 49.74 -8.15
N GLY A 10 5.60 50.00 -9.07
CA GLY A 10 4.26 49.41 -9.06
C GLY A 10 4.27 47.90 -9.29
N LEU A 11 5.01 47.42 -10.31
CA LEU A 11 5.18 45.99 -10.59
C LEU A 11 5.86 45.22 -9.44
N ASP A 12 6.83 45.83 -8.77
CA ASP A 12 7.49 45.23 -7.60
C ASP A 12 6.53 45.08 -6.41
N LYS A 13 5.63 46.03 -6.21
CA LYS A 13 4.60 45.95 -5.16
C LYS A 13 3.54 44.89 -5.48
N GLU A 14 3.11 44.78 -6.73
CA GLU A 14 2.13 43.77 -7.16
C GLU A 14 2.71 42.35 -7.07
N SER A 15 3.97 42.16 -7.49
CA SER A 15 4.65 40.86 -7.37
C SER A 15 4.88 40.46 -5.90
N ALA A 16 5.24 41.40 -5.03
CA ALA A 16 5.34 41.16 -3.59
C ALA A 16 3.99 40.77 -2.98
N ALA A 17 2.90 41.45 -3.35
CA ALA A 17 1.55 41.12 -2.89
C ALA A 17 1.08 39.75 -3.39
N MET A 18 1.42 39.38 -4.63
CA MET A 18 1.12 38.06 -5.19
C MET A 18 1.85 36.93 -4.45
N LEU A 19 3.13 37.14 -4.12
CA LEU A 19 3.92 36.19 -3.33
C LEU A 19 3.39 36.04 -1.90
N GLN A 20 2.98 37.15 -1.27
CA GLN A 20 2.36 37.13 0.05
C GLN A 20 1.03 36.37 0.04
N ASN A 21 0.16 36.62 -0.95
CA ASN A 21 -1.09 35.88 -1.10
C ASN A 21 -0.84 34.38 -1.33
N LYS A 22 0.14 34.01 -2.15
CA LYS A 22 0.53 32.62 -2.38
C LYS A 22 1.00 31.95 -1.09
N ALA A 23 1.87 32.61 -0.33
CA ALA A 23 2.37 32.09 0.95
C ALA A 23 1.23 31.93 1.98
N MET A 24 0.32 32.90 2.04
CA MET A 24 -0.85 32.85 2.93
C MET A 24 -1.77 31.66 2.59
N ILE A 25 -2.04 31.42 1.31
CA ILE A 25 -2.83 30.27 0.86
C ILE A 25 -2.12 28.96 1.23
N GLN A 26 -0.81 28.85 0.97
CA GLN A 26 -0.03 27.66 1.32
C GLN A 26 -0.06 27.38 2.83
N ASN A 27 0.14 28.40 3.66
CA ASN A 27 0.07 28.27 5.11
C ASN A 27 -1.32 27.84 5.59
N ASN A 28 -2.38 28.38 4.99
CA ASN A 28 -3.75 27.98 5.32
C ASN A 28 -4.04 26.52 4.93
N VAL A 29 -3.54 26.04 3.80
CA VAL A 29 -3.67 24.63 3.38
C VAL A 29 -2.94 23.70 4.34
N LEU A 30 -1.71 24.05 4.72
CA LEU A 30 -0.91 23.27 5.67
C LEU A 30 -1.56 23.24 7.05
N ALA A 31 -2.05 24.38 7.55
CA ALA A 31 -2.73 24.47 8.83
C ALA A 31 -3.99 23.59 8.86
N LYS A 32 -4.81 23.64 7.79
CA LYS A 32 -6.00 22.79 7.68
C LYS A 32 -5.66 21.30 7.64
N ARG A 33 -4.62 20.90 6.89
CA ARG A 33 -4.16 19.50 6.88
C ARG A 33 -3.67 19.04 8.24
N LYS A 34 -2.91 19.88 8.94
CA LYS A 34 -2.44 19.58 10.30
C LYS A 34 -3.61 19.34 11.24
N GLN A 35 -4.63 20.20 11.22
CA GLN A 35 -5.84 20.02 12.03
C GLN A 35 -6.61 18.73 11.69
N GLN A 36 -6.69 18.36 10.40
CA GLN A 36 -7.33 17.11 9.98
C GLN A 36 -6.59 15.89 10.52
N LEU A 37 -5.26 15.91 10.51
CA LEU A 37 -4.43 14.83 11.06
C LEU A 37 -4.59 14.73 12.57
N GLU A 38 -4.52 15.85 13.30
CA GLU A 38 -4.72 15.88 14.76
C GLU A 38 -6.11 15.34 15.15
N HIS A 39 -7.14 15.67 14.38
CA HIS A 39 -8.48 15.12 14.61
C HIS A 39 -8.55 13.62 14.33
N TRP A 40 -7.93 13.16 13.23
CA TRP A 40 -7.89 11.74 12.88
C TRP A 40 -7.11 10.91 13.91
N GLU A 41 -5.97 11.40 14.41
CA GLU A 41 -5.12 10.72 15.40
C GLU A 41 -5.89 10.38 16.68
N ASN A 42 -6.76 11.30 17.12
CA ASN A 42 -7.58 11.12 18.32
C ASN A 42 -8.92 10.40 18.04
N SER A 43 -9.27 10.18 16.78
CA SER A 43 -10.54 9.55 16.40
C SER A 43 -10.54 8.05 16.64
N GLU A 44 -11.74 7.48 16.85
CA GLU A 44 -11.94 6.04 17.01
C GLU A 44 -11.42 5.24 15.80
N MET A 45 -11.43 5.83 14.59
CA MET A 45 -10.91 5.21 13.37
C MET A 45 -9.43 4.83 13.48
N ASN A 46 -8.64 5.64 14.19
CA ASN A 46 -7.22 5.36 14.45
C ASN A 46 -7.01 4.44 15.67
N GLN A 47 -8.03 4.28 16.52
CA GLN A 47 -7.97 3.42 17.71
C GLN A 47 -8.29 1.94 17.40
N ILE A 48 -8.86 1.62 16.24
CA ILE A 48 -9.14 0.24 15.85
C ILE A 48 -7.85 -0.49 15.48
N CYS A 49 -7.40 -1.40 16.35
CA CYS A 49 -6.31 -2.32 16.03
C CYS A 49 -6.75 -3.39 15.02
N PRO A 50 -5.92 -3.71 14.01
CA PRO A 50 -6.20 -4.75 13.03
C PRO A 50 -5.79 -6.10 13.61
N ARG A 51 -6.63 -6.72 14.45
CA ARG A 51 -6.42 -8.14 14.78
C ARG A 51 -7.64 -8.93 15.24
N ASN A 52 -8.82 -8.58 14.75
CA ASN A 52 -10.00 -9.42 14.92
C ASN A 52 -10.43 -10.03 13.57
N HIS A 53 -9.49 -10.72 12.92
CA HIS A 53 -9.68 -11.37 11.61
C HIS A 53 -10.53 -12.65 11.64
N TYR A 54 -11.35 -12.85 12.67
CA TYR A 54 -12.31 -13.97 12.74
C TYR A 54 -13.76 -13.51 12.89
N GLN A 55 -14.04 -12.20 12.85
CA GLN A 55 -15.41 -11.77 12.68
C GLN A 55 -15.84 -12.05 11.25
N LEU A 56 -16.71 -13.05 11.11
CA LEU A 56 -17.38 -13.53 9.88
C LEU A 56 -17.52 -12.43 8.82
N SER A 57 -16.50 -12.30 7.96
CA SER A 57 -16.50 -11.32 6.90
C SER A 57 -17.65 -11.69 5.95
N LYS A 58 -18.59 -10.76 5.78
CA LYS A 58 -19.68 -10.95 4.81
C LYS A 58 -19.14 -11.09 3.39
N VAL A 59 -17.99 -10.47 3.13
CA VAL A 59 -17.23 -10.58 1.89
C VAL A 59 -16.29 -11.78 2.01
N LYS A 60 -16.36 -12.66 1.02
CA LYS A 60 -15.46 -13.81 0.87
C LYS A 60 -14.69 -13.66 -0.42
N PHE A 61 -13.40 -13.92 -0.38
CA PHE A 61 -12.55 -14.02 -1.56
C PHE A 61 -12.41 -15.50 -1.95
N GLN A 62 -12.04 -15.76 -3.21
CA GLN A 62 -11.74 -17.12 -3.62
C GLN A 62 -10.46 -17.57 -2.91
N ASN A 63 -10.39 -18.86 -2.56
CA ASN A 63 -9.23 -19.40 -1.86
C ASN A 63 -7.92 -19.19 -2.64
N ASN A 64 -7.98 -19.19 -3.97
CA ASN A 64 -6.84 -18.94 -4.85
C ASN A 64 -6.32 -17.51 -4.73
N ASP A 65 -7.22 -16.52 -4.69
CA ASP A 65 -6.85 -15.10 -4.55
C ASP A 65 -6.22 -14.84 -3.18
N ILE A 66 -6.81 -15.44 -2.14
CA ILE A 66 -6.27 -15.37 -0.78
C ILE A 66 -4.87 -15.98 -0.75
N PHE A 67 -4.70 -17.18 -1.31
CA PHE A 67 -3.42 -17.88 -1.33
C PHE A 67 -2.33 -17.10 -2.06
N LEU A 68 -2.65 -16.52 -3.23
CA LEU A 68 -1.72 -15.68 -3.98
C LEU A 68 -1.34 -14.40 -3.21
N SER A 69 -2.28 -13.76 -2.53
CA SER A 69 -1.98 -12.56 -1.72
C SER A 69 -1.06 -12.85 -0.54
N VAL A 70 -1.21 -14.02 0.10
CA VAL A 70 -0.35 -14.45 1.21
C VAL A 70 1.04 -14.83 0.71
N CYS A 71 1.13 -15.48 -0.45
CA CYS A 71 2.42 -15.72 -1.09
C CYS A 71 3.13 -14.40 -1.50
N GLN A 72 2.36 -13.37 -1.87
CA GLN A 72 2.89 -12.06 -2.22
C GLN A 72 3.30 -11.22 -1.00
N SER A 73 2.61 -11.38 0.14
CA SER A 73 2.98 -10.69 1.38
C SER A 73 4.27 -11.25 1.99
N GLY A 74 4.59 -12.51 1.70
CA GLY A 74 5.77 -13.21 2.24
C GLY A 74 5.60 -13.68 3.68
N ASP A 75 4.36 -13.79 4.17
CA ASP A 75 4.04 -14.31 5.51
C ASP A 75 4.11 -15.85 5.52
N GLU A 76 5.26 -16.39 5.90
CA GLU A 76 5.54 -17.84 5.86
C GLU A 76 4.58 -18.66 6.71
N ASP A 77 4.19 -18.14 7.88
CA ASP A 77 3.31 -18.83 8.83
C ASP A 77 1.88 -18.97 8.26
N GLU A 78 1.39 -17.91 7.61
CA GLU A 78 0.08 -17.90 6.95
C GLU A 78 0.08 -18.77 5.68
N VAL A 79 1.19 -18.76 4.91
CA VAL A 79 1.37 -19.69 3.77
C VAL A 79 1.29 -21.15 4.26
N GLU A 80 1.99 -21.50 5.34
CA GLU A 80 1.99 -22.86 5.89
C GLU A 80 0.60 -23.28 6.38
N GLU A 81 -0.16 -22.37 7.02
CA GLU A 81 -1.53 -22.64 7.45
C GLU A 81 -2.46 -22.93 6.27
N LEU A 82 -2.36 -22.14 5.19
CA LEU A 82 -3.16 -22.34 3.98
C LEU A 82 -2.78 -23.62 3.23
N LEU A 83 -1.49 -23.96 3.18
CA LEU A 83 -1.01 -25.23 2.63
C LEU A 83 -1.56 -26.44 3.40
N LYS A 84 -1.59 -26.37 4.74
CA LYS A 84 -2.22 -27.41 5.58
C LYS A 84 -3.71 -27.59 5.29
N LYS A 85 -4.39 -26.55 4.83
CA LYS A 85 -5.81 -26.57 4.43
C LYS A 85 -6.05 -27.11 3.02
N ARG A 86 -5.03 -27.65 2.33
CA ARG A 86 -5.07 -28.13 0.94
C ARG A 86 -5.54 -27.05 -0.05
N SER A 87 -5.00 -25.83 0.05
CA SER A 87 -5.10 -24.89 -1.07
C SER A 87 -4.42 -25.48 -2.32
N ASP A 88 -5.04 -25.28 -3.49
CA ASP A 88 -4.46 -25.74 -4.75
C ASP A 88 -3.26 -24.87 -5.12
N ILE A 89 -2.06 -25.44 -5.00
CA ILE A 89 -0.78 -24.78 -5.24
C ILE A 89 -0.61 -24.43 -6.73
N ASN A 90 -1.29 -25.15 -7.61
CA ASN A 90 -1.18 -24.99 -9.07
C ASN A 90 -2.14 -23.97 -9.64
N SER A 91 -3.01 -23.38 -8.81
CA SER A 91 -3.95 -22.38 -9.24
C SER A 91 -3.24 -21.10 -9.71
N SER A 92 -3.53 -20.69 -10.94
CA SER A 92 -3.00 -19.47 -11.56
C SER A 92 -4.03 -18.34 -11.53
N ASN A 93 -3.55 -17.09 -11.48
CA ASN A 93 -4.40 -15.93 -11.73
C ASN A 93 -4.82 -15.84 -13.22
N ILE A 94 -5.60 -14.80 -13.56
CA ILE A 94 -6.07 -14.52 -14.94
C ILE A 94 -4.89 -14.39 -15.92
N ASP A 95 -3.74 -13.91 -15.43
CA ASP A 95 -2.52 -13.71 -16.21
C ASP A 95 -1.63 -14.97 -16.29
N GLY A 96 -2.07 -16.11 -15.73
CA GLY A 96 -1.30 -17.36 -15.69
C GLY A 96 -0.21 -17.41 -14.61
N VAL A 97 -0.17 -16.43 -13.71
CA VAL A 97 0.80 -16.35 -12.61
C VAL A 97 0.36 -17.27 -11.47
N THR A 98 1.21 -18.24 -11.13
CA THR A 98 0.99 -19.16 -10.00
C THR A 98 1.64 -18.62 -8.72
N ALA A 99 1.32 -19.23 -7.58
CA ALA A 99 1.98 -18.92 -6.32
C ALA A 99 3.50 -19.05 -6.40
N LEU A 100 4.00 -20.06 -7.13
CA LEU A 100 5.44 -20.24 -7.36
C LEU A 100 6.06 -19.03 -8.06
N HIS A 101 5.40 -18.43 -9.05
CA HIS A 101 5.91 -17.24 -9.72
C HIS A 101 6.01 -16.05 -8.77
N GLN A 102 5.07 -15.89 -7.82
CA GLN A 102 5.11 -14.82 -6.82
C GLN A 102 6.29 -15.01 -5.85
N VAL A 103 6.45 -16.25 -5.36
CA VAL A 103 7.50 -16.68 -4.43
C VAL A 103 8.90 -16.58 -5.05
N LEU A 104 9.02 -16.76 -6.37
CA LEU A 104 10.30 -16.62 -7.09
C LEU A 104 10.64 -15.17 -7.44
N ASN A 105 9.64 -14.31 -7.67
CA ASN A 105 9.86 -12.87 -7.92
C ASN A 105 10.31 -12.13 -6.65
N PHE A 106 9.81 -12.55 -5.49
CA PHE A 106 10.26 -12.07 -4.19
C PHE A 106 11.35 -13.02 -3.66
N LEU A 107 12.63 -12.66 -3.80
CA LEU A 107 13.84 -13.38 -3.35
C LEU A 107 13.88 -13.84 -1.87
N ILE A 108 12.79 -13.72 -1.12
CA ILE A 108 12.69 -13.90 0.33
C ILE A 108 12.36 -15.35 0.71
N LEU A 109 11.87 -16.19 -0.21
CA LEU A 109 11.40 -17.55 0.11
C LEU A 109 12.28 -18.69 -0.46
N LEU A 110 13.52 -18.39 -0.82
CA LEU A 110 14.47 -19.43 -1.25
C LEU A 110 14.79 -20.40 -0.09
N ASN A 111 14.58 -20.00 1.17
CA ASN A 111 14.74 -20.88 2.34
C ASN A 111 13.48 -21.71 2.69
N LEU A 112 12.27 -21.18 2.47
CA LEU A 112 11.04 -21.92 2.81
C LEU A 112 10.81 -23.09 1.83
N PHE A 113 11.09 -22.89 0.54
CA PHE A 113 10.92 -23.94 -0.47
C PHE A 113 12.02 -25.01 -0.44
N LEU A 114 13.20 -24.71 0.11
CA LEU A 114 14.28 -25.69 0.35
C LEU A 114 14.05 -26.54 1.61
N ARG A 115 13.10 -26.17 2.48
CA ARG A 115 12.79 -26.88 3.73
C ARG A 115 11.55 -27.77 3.63
N VAL A 116 10.72 -27.61 2.61
CA VAL A 116 9.71 -28.61 2.24
C VAL A 116 10.43 -29.78 1.58
N PRO A 117 10.37 -31.00 2.14
CA PRO A 117 10.98 -32.14 1.49
C PRO A 117 10.30 -32.29 0.13
N PHE A 118 11.11 -32.36 -0.93
CA PHE A 118 10.80 -32.87 -2.26
C PHE A 118 9.65 -33.89 -2.20
N PHE A 119 8.41 -33.44 -2.29
CA PHE A 119 7.26 -34.32 -2.45
C PHE A 119 6.46 -33.79 -3.63
N THR A 120 6.60 -34.56 -4.71
CA THR A 120 5.70 -34.65 -5.87
C THR A 120 5.69 -33.52 -6.90
N PHE A 121 6.78 -32.76 -7.10
CA PHE A 121 6.85 -31.85 -8.27
C PHE A 121 7.41 -32.49 -9.55
N LEU A 122 7.84 -33.77 -9.51
CA LEU A 122 8.47 -34.44 -10.66
C LEU A 122 7.66 -35.58 -11.29
N SER A 123 6.38 -35.76 -10.96
CA SER A 123 5.58 -36.88 -11.51
C SER A 123 4.66 -36.52 -12.68
N SER A 124 4.73 -35.32 -13.25
CA SER A 124 3.88 -34.96 -14.41
C SER A 124 4.51 -33.96 -15.38
N PHE A 125 5.84 -33.98 -15.53
CA PHE A 125 6.46 -33.59 -16.80
C PHE A 125 6.54 -34.81 -17.72
#